data_AF-A0AAT9QX31-F1
#
_entry.id   AF-A0AAT9QX31-F1
#
_cell.length_a   1.000
_cell.length_b   1.000
_cell.length_c   1.000
_cell.angle_alpha   90.00
_cell.angle_beta   90.00
_cell.angle_gamma   90.00
#
_symmetry.space_group_name_H-M   'P 1'
#
loop_
_entity.id
_entity.type
_entity.pdbx_description
1 polymer ?
#
loop_
_entity_poly.entity_id
_entity_poly.type
_entity_poly.pdbx_seq_one_letter_code
_entity_poly.pdbx_strand_id
1 'polypeptide(L)' 'MMPTVEQALTNAARLLEQAEIETNLALMERLDELASSWLGMAQLLMERERA' A
#
# COMPACT_ATOMS: atom_id res chain seq x y z
N MET A 1 -8.19 15.34 -0.40
CA MET A 1 -8.46 14.77 -1.74
C MET A 1 -8.33 13.26 -1.60
N MET A 2 -9.28 12.45 -2.09
CA MET A 2 -9.10 10.99 -2.08
C MET A 2 -8.03 10.61 -3.12
N PRO A 3 -7.13 9.66 -2.81
CA PRO A 3 -6.16 9.16 -3.77
C PRO A 3 -6.86 8.39 -4.90
N THR A 4 -6.23 8.32 -6.07
CA THR A 4 -6.64 7.42 -7.15
C THR A 4 -6.22 5.98 -6.86
N VAL A 5 -6.81 5.00 -7.55
CA VAL A 5 -6.39 3.59 -7.48
C VAL A 5 -4.88 3.46 -7.76
N GLU A 6 -4.40 4.11 -8.81
CA GLU A 6 -2.98 4.08 -9.20
C GLU A 6 -2.07 4.67 -8.11
N GLN A 7 -2.47 5.77 -7.47
CA GLN A 7 -1.71 6.35 -6.36
C GLN A 7 -1.64 5.41 -5.15
N ALA A 8 -2.75 4.73 -4.83
CA ALA A 8 -2.77 3.76 -3.74
C ALA A 8 -1.86 2.55 -4.04
N LEU A 9 -1.94 2.00 -5.25
CA LEU A 9 -1.07 0.88 -5.68
C LEU A 9 0.41 1.26 -5.71
N THR A 10 0.74 2.45 -6.23
CA THR A 10 2.12 2.97 -6.29
C THR A 10 2.70 3.12 -4.89
N ASN A 11 1.92 3.64 -3.94
CA ASN A 11 2.36 3.77 -2.55
C ASN A 11 2.57 2.41 -1.88
N ALA A 12 1.68 1.45 -2.11
CA ALA A 12 1.86 0.08 -1.61
C ALA A 12 3.15 -0.55 -2.14
N ALA A 13 3.37 -0.49 -3.46
CA ALA A 13 4.57 -1.04 -4.10
C ALA A 13 5.86 -0.43 -3.52
N ARG A 14 5.91 0.90 -3.38
CA ARG A 14 7.08 1.59 -2.79
C ARG A 14 7.37 1.15 -1.36
N LEU A 15 6.33 0.91 -0.55
CA LEU A 15 6.50 0.45 0.84
C LEU A 15 6.98 -1.00 0.91
N LEU A 16 6.48 -1.87 0.02
CA LEU A 16 6.93 -3.26 -0.07
C LEU A 16 8.40 -3.34 -0.52
N GLU A 17 8.80 -2.55 -1.52
CA GLU A 17 10.20 -2.46 -1.96
C GLU A 17 11.13 -2.02 -0.83
N GLN A 18 10.68 -1.08 0.01
CA GLN A 18 11.44 -0.64 1.18
C GLN A 18 11.49 -1.72 2.27
N ALA A 19 10.38 -2.43 2.50
CA ALA A 19 10.33 -3.53 3.47
C ALA A 19 11.28 -4.67 3.07
N GLU A 20 11.35 -5.02 1.78
CA GLU A 20 12.16 -6.13 1.28
C GLU A 20 13.66 -5.98 1.57
N ILE A 21 14.16 -4.75 1.57
CA ILE A 21 15.58 -4.45 1.84
C ILE A 21 15.86 -4.06 3.30
N GLU A 22 14.82 -3.97 4.13
CA GLU A 22 14.96 -3.52 5.51
C GLU A 22 15.53 -4.63 6.41
N THR A 23 16.48 -4.25 7.27
CA THR A 23 17.15 -5.18 8.20
C THR A 23 16.60 -5.07 9.62
N ASN A 24 15.95 -3.94 9.94
CA ASN A 24 15.22 -3.76 11.17
C ASN A 24 13.84 -4.40 11.08
N LEU A 25 13.67 -5.56 11.74
CA LEU A 25 12.41 -6.33 11.71
C LEU A 25 11.17 -5.49 12.06
N ALA A 26 11.24 -4.67 13.11
CA ALA A 26 10.09 -3.86 13.53
C ALA A 26 9.73 -2.78 12.50
N LEU A 27 10.70 -2.28 11.74
CA LEU A 27 10.44 -1.33 10.66
C LEU A 27 9.90 -2.04 9.42
N MET A 28 10.46 -3.19 9.06
CA MET A 28 9.97 -4.04 7.98
C MET A 28 8.48 -4.37 8.17
N GLU A 29 8.10 -4.84 9.37
CA GLU A 29 6.70 -5.16 9.70
C GLU A 29 5.78 -3.94 9.57
N ARG A 30 6.20 -2.76 10.03
CA ARG A 30 5.40 -1.54 9.87
C ARG A 30 5.24 -1.11 8.42
N LEU A 31 6.28 -1.26 7.60
CA LEU A 31 6.20 -0.95 6.18
C LEU A 31 5.22 -1.88 5.47
N ASP A 32 5.23 -3.17 5.81
CA ASP A 32 4.30 -4.18 5.28
C ASP A 32 2.84 -3.91 5.70
N GLU A 33 2.60 -3.55 6.97
CA GLU A 33 1.27 -3.16 7.46
C GLU A 33 0.72 -1.91 6.74
N LEU A 34 1.59 -0.92 6.52
CA LEU A 34 1.22 0.28 5.77
C LEU A 34 0.93 -0.04 4.30
N ALA A 35 1.73 -0.90 3.66
CA ALA A 35 1.49 -1.36 2.30
C ALA A 35 0.13 -2.07 2.19
N SER A 36 -0.18 -2.96 3.14
CA SER A 36 -1.46 -3.66 3.22
C SER A 36 -2.64 -2.70 3.35
N SER A 37 -2.48 -1.62 4.10
CA SER A 37 -3.50 -0.56 4.22
C SER A 37 -3.77 0.15 2.88
N TRP A 38 -2.71 0.42 2.12
CA TRP A 38 -2.83 1.01 0.78
C TRP A 38 -3.47 0.05 -0.23
N LEU A 39 -3.15 -1.24 -0.17
CA LEU A 39 -3.78 -2.26 -1.02
C LEU A 39 -5.28 -2.38 -0.72
N GLY A 40 -5.68 -2.39 0.55
CA GLY A 40 -7.09 -2.36 0.94
C GLY A 40 -7.82 -1.13 0.41
N MET A 41 -7.18 0.05 0.46
CA MET A 41 -7.74 1.27 -0.12
C MET A 41 -7.88 1.18 -1.65
N ALA A 42 -6.86 0.66 -2.34
CA ALA A 42 -6.93 0.46 -3.79
C ALA A 42 -8.09 -0.45 -4.17
N GLN A 43 -8.30 -1.55 -3.44
CA GLN A 43 -9.41 -2.46 -3.68
C GLN A 43 -10.78 -1.77 -3.53
N LEU A 44 -10.98 -1.02 -2.44
CA LEU A 44 -12.23 -0.27 -2.23
C LEU A 44 -12.50 0.76 -3.33
N LEU A 45 -11.46 1.44 -3.81
CA LEU A 45 -11.57 2.41 -4.89
C LEU A 45 -11.92 1.73 -6.22
N MET A 46 -11.31 0.58 -6.53
CA MET A 46 -11.62 -0.22 -7.72
C MET A 46 -13.05 -0.75 -7.70
N GLU A 47 -13.53 -1.20 -6.54
CA GLU A 47 -14.91 -1.66 -6.36
C GLU A 47 -15.90 -0.51 -6.59
N ARG A 48 -15.61 0.68 -6.06
CA ARG A 48 -16.42 1.88 -6.29
C ARG A 48 -16.50 2.28 -7.77
N GLU A 49 -15.40 2.17 -8.53
CA GLU A 49 -15.36 2.51 -9.95
C GLU A 49 -16.16 1.55 -10.85
N ARG A 50 -16.44 0.33 -10.36
CA ARG A 50 -17.22 -0.69 -11.07
C ARG A 50 -18.73 -0.58 -10.84
N ALA A 51 -19.16 0.15 -9.81
CA ALA A 51 -20.57 0.32 -9.42
C ALA A 51 -21.22 1.51 -10.13
#